data_AF-A0A7C3BLD4-F1
#
_entry.id   AF-A0A7C3BLD4-F1
#
_cell.length_a   1.000
_cell.length_b   1.000
_cell.length_c   1.000
_cell.angle_alpha   90.00
_cell.angle_beta   90.00
_cell.angle_gamma   90.00
#
_symmetry.space_group_name_H-M   'P 1'
#
loop_
_entity.id
_entity.type
_entity.pdbx_description
1 polymer ?
#
loop_
_entity_poly.entity_id
_entity_poly.type
_entity_poly.pdbx_seq_one_letter_code
_entity_poly.pdbx_strand_id
1 'polypeptide(L)'
;MSNKAQQLQDTLPENFESLDGFWDFWDTRSSADFEDEMEDVNAVIELSSSKVYFAVAKDFVRPIRAQAREQGVSPETLLNLWLKEKISV
;
A
#
# COMPACT_ATOMS: atom_id res chain seq x y z
N MET A 1 -24.61 -29.25 23.92
CA MET A 1 -23.54 -30.13 23.42
C MET A 1 -22.81 -29.37 22.33
N SER A 2 -21.79 -28.58 22.68
CA SER A 2 -20.99 -27.86 21.68
C SER A 2 -20.11 -28.86 20.96
N ASN A 3 -20.21 -28.85 19.64
CA ASN A 3 -19.54 -29.77 18.74
C ASN A 3 -18.05 -29.42 18.68
N LYS A 4 -17.21 -30.35 19.14
CA LYS A 4 -15.74 -30.23 19.20
C LYS A 4 -15.12 -29.88 17.82
N ALA A 5 -15.83 -30.17 16.73
CA ALA A 5 -15.41 -29.88 15.36
C ALA A 5 -15.49 -28.39 14.97
N GLN A 6 -16.34 -27.58 15.63
CA GLN A 6 -16.46 -26.15 15.35
C GLN A 6 -15.47 -25.31 16.15
N GLN A 7 -15.02 -25.79 17.32
CA GLN A 7 -14.04 -25.06 18.14
C GLN A 7 -12.62 -25.10 17.58
N LEU A 8 -12.28 -26.09 16.75
CA LEU A 8 -10.99 -26.20 16.08
C LEU A 8 -10.85 -25.29 14.85
N GLN A 9 -11.97 -24.75 14.34
CA GLN A 9 -11.96 -23.91 13.14
C GLN A 9 -11.66 -22.44 13.42
N ASP A 10 -11.63 -22.01 14.69
CA ASP A 10 -11.54 -20.59 15.07
C ASP A 10 -10.25 -20.21 15.80
N THR A 11 -9.31 -21.13 15.97
CA THR A 11 -8.03 -20.89 16.66
C THR A 11 -6.86 -21.06 15.71
N LEU A 12 -5.78 -20.29 15.89
CA LEU A 12 -4.60 -20.40 15.06
C LEU A 12 -3.88 -21.73 15.32
N PRO A 13 -3.59 -22.56 14.30
CA PRO A 13 -2.84 -23.81 14.49
C PRO A 13 -1.40 -23.54 14.94
N GLU A 14 -0.91 -24.31 15.94
CA GLU A 14 0.51 -24.24 16.35
C GLU A 14 1.47 -24.66 15.22
N ASN A 15 1.02 -25.54 14.33
CA ASN A 15 1.77 -26.01 13.17
C ASN A 15 0.86 -26.36 11.99
N PHE A 16 1.45 -26.39 10.79
CA PHE A 16 0.80 -26.86 9.58
C PHE A 16 1.50 -28.14 9.11
N GLU A 17 0.71 -29.18 8.78
CA GLU A 17 1.25 -30.47 8.33
C GLU A 17 1.88 -30.40 6.93
N SER A 18 1.48 -29.41 6.12
CA SER A 18 1.99 -29.17 4.78
C SER A 18 1.93 -27.69 4.41
N LEU A 19 2.70 -27.30 3.41
CA LEU A 19 2.65 -25.95 2.84
C LEU A 19 1.29 -25.68 2.17
N ASP A 20 0.71 -26.66 1.48
CA ASP A 20 -0.61 -26.54 0.87
C ASP A 20 -1.70 -26.26 1.93
N GLY A 21 -1.64 -26.94 3.08
CA GLY A 21 -2.55 -26.69 4.20
C GLY A 21 -2.38 -25.31 4.84
N PHE A 22 -1.17 -24.74 4.83
CA PHE A 22 -0.94 -23.35 5.25
C PHE A 22 -1.64 -22.35 4.33
N TRP A 23 -1.55 -22.56 3.01
CA TRP A 23 -2.20 -21.70 2.03
C TRP A 23 -3.72 -21.80 2.09
N ASP A 24 -4.27 -23.02 2.08
CA ASP A 24 -5.72 -23.26 2.13
C ASP A 24 -6.36 -22.60 3.36
N PHE A 25 -5.64 -22.56 4.49
CA PHE A 25 -6.08 -21.88 5.71
C PHE A 25 -6.16 -20.36 5.52
N TRP A 26 -5.09 -19.72 5.03
CA TRP A 26 -5.04 -18.26 4.87
C TRP A 26 -5.82 -17.72 3.67
N ASP A 27 -6.10 -18.53 2.65
CA ASP A 27 -6.93 -18.14 1.51
C ASP A 27 -8.37 -17.81 1.92
N THR A 28 -8.82 -18.32 3.08
CA THR A 28 -10.18 -18.13 3.58
C THR A 28 -10.28 -17.35 4.89
N ARG A 29 -9.13 -16.98 5.50
CA ARG A 29 -9.07 -16.37 6.84
C ARG A 29 -8.19 -15.11 6.81
N SER A 30 -8.56 -14.09 7.59
CA SER A 30 -7.72 -12.90 7.75
C SER A 30 -6.78 -13.09 8.94
N SER A 31 -5.54 -12.61 8.82
CA SER A 31 -4.63 -12.57 9.97
C SER A 31 -5.15 -11.69 11.10
N ALA A 32 -5.98 -10.69 10.78
CA ALA A 32 -6.61 -9.81 11.76
C ALA A 32 -7.61 -10.55 12.67
N ASP A 33 -8.13 -11.71 12.24
CA ASP A 33 -9.09 -12.49 13.04
C ASP A 33 -8.43 -13.19 14.25
N PHE A 34 -7.08 -13.21 14.29
CA PHE A 34 -6.28 -13.88 15.32
C PHE A 34 -5.37 -12.90 16.07
N GLU A 35 -5.66 -11.60 16.05
CA GLU A 35 -4.84 -10.55 16.69
C GLU A 35 -4.59 -10.83 18.19
N ASP A 36 -5.61 -11.33 18.90
CA ASP A 36 -5.51 -11.70 20.32
C ASP A 36 -4.57 -12.89 20.60
N GLU A 37 -4.25 -13.70 19.58
CA GLU A 37 -3.34 -14.84 19.67
C GLU A 37 -1.91 -14.49 19.23
N MET A 38 -1.68 -13.29 18.69
CA MET A 38 -0.38 -12.83 18.21
C MET A 38 0.41 -12.08 19.29
N GLU A 39 1.73 -12.10 19.16
CA GLU A 39 2.60 -11.29 20.01
C GLU A 39 2.64 -9.84 19.54
N ASP A 40 2.58 -8.89 20.47
CA ASP A 40 2.75 -7.47 20.18
C ASP A 40 4.14 -7.18 19.60
N VAL A 41 4.18 -6.63 18.38
CA VAL A 41 5.43 -6.24 17.71
C VAL A 41 5.48 -4.73 17.52
N ASN A 42 6.54 -4.12 18.02
CA ASN A 42 6.86 -2.71 17.74
C ASN A 42 7.57 -2.60 16.39
N ALA A 43 6.83 -2.19 15.35
CA ALA A 43 7.38 -1.89 14.03
C ALA A 43 7.57 -0.37 13.85
N VAL A 44 8.80 0.05 13.51
CA VAL A 44 9.07 1.42 13.07
C VAL A 44 9.05 1.43 11.54
N ILE A 45 7.98 1.97 10.96
CA ILE A 45 7.85 2.11 9.51
C ILE A 45 8.31 3.52 9.11
N GLU A 46 9.49 3.63 8.52
CA GLU A 46 9.97 4.90 7.97
C GLU A 46 9.45 5.11 6.55
N LEU A 47 8.30 5.77 6.44
CA LEU A 47 7.74 6.18 5.15
C LEU A 47 8.45 7.45 4.66
N SER A 48 9.67 7.32 4.15
CA SER A 48 10.33 8.45 3.49
C SER A 48 9.76 8.66 2.08
N SER A 49 9.02 9.75 1.90
CA SER A 49 8.65 10.23 0.57
C SER A 49 9.91 10.78 -0.10
N SER A 50 10.33 10.20 -1.23
CA SER A 50 11.47 10.69 -2.04
C SER A 50 11.15 11.92 -2.89
N LYS A 51 10.13 12.71 -2.51
CA LYS A 51 9.71 13.90 -3.25
C LYS A 51 10.53 15.12 -2.87
N VAL A 52 11.06 15.82 -3.88
CA VAL A 52 11.67 17.15 -3.74
C VAL A 52 10.70 18.19 -4.26
N TYR A 53 10.40 19.20 -3.45
CA TYR A 53 9.45 20.27 -3.80
C TYR A 53 10.18 21.52 -4.27
N PHE A 54 9.74 22.05 -5.41
CA PHE A 54 10.20 23.34 -5.94
C PHE A 54 9.06 24.35 -5.89
N ALA A 55 9.37 25.58 -5.45
CA ALA A 55 8.42 26.67 -5.50
C ALA A 55 8.16 27.08 -6.96
N VAL A 56 6.89 27.23 -7.33
CA VAL A 56 6.45 27.72 -8.64
C VAL A 56 5.63 28.99 -8.42
N ALA A 57 5.77 29.97 -9.32
CA ALA A 57 5.01 31.21 -9.22
C ALA A 57 3.50 30.94 -9.31
N LYS A 58 2.72 31.67 -8.50
CA LYS A 58 1.30 31.38 -8.23
C LYS A 58 0.41 31.50 -9.49
N ASP A 59 0.78 32.41 -10.38
CA ASP A 59 0.16 32.66 -11.67
C ASP A 59 0.28 31.47 -12.64
N PHE A 60 1.30 30.62 -12.50
CA PHE A 60 1.44 29.42 -13.34
C PHE A 60 0.52 28.25 -12.95
N VAL A 61 -0.03 28.25 -11.73
CA VAL A 61 -0.81 27.10 -11.22
C VAL A 61 -2.04 26.81 -12.08
N ARG A 62 -2.78 27.86 -12.50
CA ARG A 62 -3.98 27.69 -13.32
C ARG A 62 -3.65 27.19 -14.74
N PRO A 63 -2.72 27.82 -15.48
CA PRO A 63 -2.28 27.34 -16.79
C PRO A 63 -1.76 25.89 -16.76
N ILE A 64 -0.87 25.55 -15.81
CA ILE A 64 -0.30 24.20 -15.69
C ILE A 64 -1.41 23.16 -15.51
N ARG A 65 -2.39 23.43 -14.64
CA ARG A 65 -3.51 22.51 -14.41
C ARG A 65 -4.40 22.34 -15.65
N ALA A 66 -4.67 23.42 -16.38
CA ALA A 66 -5.45 23.36 -17.60
C ALA A 66 -4.75 22.48 -18.65
N GLN A 67 -3.45 22.72 -18.86
CA GLN A 67 -2.67 21.98 -19.84
C GLN A 67 -2.45 20.51 -19.44
N ALA A 68 -2.23 20.23 -18.16
CA ALA A 68 -2.11 18.86 -17.67
C ALA A 68 -3.41 18.07 -17.90
N ARG A 69 -4.57 18.72 -17.68
CA ARG A 69 -5.88 18.12 -17.93
C ARG A 69 -6.12 17.86 -19.41
N GLU A 70 -5.76 18.79 -20.30
CA GLU A 70 -5.86 18.60 -21.75
C GLU A 70 -5.00 17.42 -22.24
N GLN A 71 -3.85 17.19 -21.60
CA GLN A 71 -2.95 16.08 -21.89
C GLN A 71 -3.28 14.79 -21.14
N GLY A 72 -4.32 14.77 -20.29
CA GLY A 72 -4.72 13.60 -19.51
C GLY A 72 -3.70 13.17 -18.45
N VAL A 73 -2.82 14.07 -18.00
CA VAL A 73 -1.77 13.78 -17.01
C VAL A 73 -1.91 14.67 -15.77
N SER A 74 -1.18 14.34 -14.70
CA SER A 74 -1.12 15.19 -13.51
C SER A 74 -0.23 16.43 -13.74
N PRO A 75 -0.45 17.53 -13.01
CA PRO A 75 0.47 18.67 -13.02
C PRO A 75 1.92 18.30 -12.67
N GLU A 76 2.11 17.34 -11.74
CA GLU A 76 3.44 16.81 -11.37
C GLU A 76 4.10 16.12 -12.57
N THR A 77 3.36 15.27 -13.27
CA THR A 77 3.83 14.59 -14.49
C THR A 77 4.20 15.57 -15.58
N LEU A 78 3.32 16.56 -15.85
CA LEU A 78 3.57 17.57 -16.88
C LEU A 78 4.84 18.37 -16.60
N LEU A 79 5.02 18.84 -15.36
CA LEU A 79 6.22 19.59 -14.96
C LEU A 79 7.48 18.74 -15.09
N ASN A 80 7.44 17.47 -14.68
CA ASN A 80 8.58 16.58 -14.81
C ASN A 80 8.95 16.30 -16.28
N LEU A 81 7.97 16.16 -17.17
CA LEU A 81 8.22 16.01 -18.61
C LEU A 81 8.88 17.26 -19.19
N TRP A 82 8.37 18.46 -18.89
CA TRP A 82 8.98 19.70 -19.33
C TRP A 82 10.39 19.89 -18.80
N LEU A 83 10.61 19.63 -17.50
CA LEU A 83 11.95 19.70 -16.91
C LEU A 83 12.88 18.74 -17.63
N LYS A 84 12.45 17.50 -17.85
CA LYS A 84 13.23 16.48 -18.56
C LYS A 84 13.62 16.96 -19.96
N GLU A 85 12.71 17.52 -20.74
CA GLU A 85 13.01 18.09 -22.07
C GLU A 85 14.03 19.23 -22.04
N LYS A 86 14.10 20.00 -20.95
CA LYS A 86 15.00 21.16 -20.84
C LYS A 86 16.37 20.84 -20.26
N ILE A 87 16.45 19.84 -19.37
CA ILE A 87 17.67 19.54 -18.61
C ILE A 87 18.33 18.22 -19.01
N SER A 88 17.64 17.36 -19.77
CA SER A 88 18.26 16.13 -20.27
C SER A 88 19.16 16.48 -21.45
N VAL A 89 20.46 16.33 -21.24
CA VAL A 89 21.50 16.32 -22.29
C VAL A 89 21.49 14.99 -23.02
#